data_AF-A0A438CRR7-F1
#
_entry.id   AF-A0A438CRR7-F1
#
_cell.length_a   1.000
_cell.length_b   1.000
_cell.length_c   1.000
_cell.angle_alpha   90.00
_cell.angle_beta   90.00
_cell.angle_gamma   90.00
#
_symmetry.space_group_name_H-M   'P 1'
#
loop_
_entity.id
_entity.type
_entity.pdbx_description
1 polymer ?
#
loop_
_entity_poly.entity_id
_entity_poly.type
_entity_poly.pdbx_seq_one_letter_code
_entity_poly.pdbx_strand_id
1 'polypeptide(L)'
;MDYHARYHCKGYEYRWADGVQIKKPIEVSAPKYVEYLMDWIEAQLDDESIFPQKLGAPFPPNFREVVKTIFKRLFRVYAHIYHSHFQKIVSLKEEAHLNTCFKHFILFTCMGIDIGKVLESVIEDSEES
;
A
#
# COMPACT_ATOMS: atom_id res chain seq x y z
N MET A 1 22.21 7.56 14.62
CA MET A 1 21.96 6.19 14.15
C MET A 1 20.96 5.58 15.11
N ASP A 2 19.68 5.58 14.74
CA ASP A 2 18.63 5.01 15.59
C ASP A 2 18.00 3.85 14.81
N TYR A 3 18.48 2.65 15.09
CA TYR A 3 18.23 1.43 14.31
C TYR A 3 16.94 0.71 14.74
N HIS A 4 16.10 1.34 15.57
CA HIS A 4 14.89 0.76 16.16
C HIS A 4 13.65 1.65 15.99
N ALA A 5 13.44 2.16 14.77
CA ALA A 5 12.18 2.76 14.38
C ALA A 5 11.08 1.68 14.29
N ARG A 6 10.39 1.44 15.41
CA ARG A 6 9.08 0.77 15.45
C ARG A 6 8.15 1.43 14.40
N TYR A 7 7.23 0.67 13.80
CA TYR A 7 6.23 1.19 12.85
C TYR A 7 5.16 2.02 13.60
N HIS A 8 5.59 3.08 14.28
CA HIS A 8 4.73 4.05 14.95
C HIS A 8 4.48 5.23 14.01
N CYS A 9 3.29 5.26 13.41
CA CYS A 9 2.67 6.51 13.02
C CYS A 9 1.99 7.06 14.28
N LYS A 10 2.09 8.35 14.62
CA LYS A 10 1.39 8.91 15.79
C LYS A 10 -0.11 8.55 15.68
N GLY A 11 -0.58 7.64 16.54
CA GLY A 11 -1.98 7.18 16.61
C GLY A 11 -2.33 5.86 15.90
N TYR A 12 -1.46 5.28 15.05
CA TYR A 12 -1.78 4.04 14.31
C TYR A 12 -0.61 3.04 14.34
N GLU A 13 -0.91 1.82 14.79
CA GLU A 13 0.02 0.70 14.86
C GLU A 13 -0.35 -0.36 13.81
N TYR A 14 0.57 -0.63 12.87
CA TYR A 14 0.36 -1.65 11.84
C TYR A 14 1.17 -2.90 12.14
N ARG A 15 0.48 -4.00 12.45
CA ARG A 15 1.08 -5.32 12.65
C ARG A 15 1.04 -6.14 11.37
N TRP A 16 2.11 -6.88 11.09
CA TRP A 16 2.19 -7.72 9.89
C TRP A 16 1.64 -9.12 10.16
N ALA A 17 0.73 -9.57 9.30
CA ALA A 17 0.32 -10.96 9.17
C ALA A 17 -0.03 -11.24 7.70
N ASP A 18 0.50 -12.32 7.16
CA ASP A 18 0.22 -12.78 5.80
C ASP A 18 -0.91 -13.84 5.77
N GLY A 19 -1.29 -14.39 6.93
CA GLY A 19 -2.30 -15.44 7.07
C GLY A 19 -1.82 -16.84 6.67
N VAL A 20 -0.60 -16.96 6.13
CA VAL A 20 -0.01 -18.19 5.61
C VAL A 20 1.18 -18.62 6.46
N GLN A 21 2.30 -17.89 6.41
CA GLN A 21 3.50 -18.19 7.20
C GLN A 21 3.44 -17.56 8.59
N ILE A 22 2.87 -16.35 8.69
CA ILE A 22 2.74 -15.56 9.90
C ILE A 22 1.25 -15.35 10.20
N LYS A 23 0.68 -16.32 10.92
CA LYS A 23 -0.73 -16.31 11.32
C LYS A 23 -1.03 -15.38 12.49
N LYS A 24 -0.03 -15.06 13.33
CA LYS A 24 -0.16 -14.11 14.44
C LYS A 24 0.48 -12.78 14.04
N PRO A 25 -0.24 -11.65 14.16
CA PRO A 25 0.32 -10.35 13.82
C PRO A 25 1.57 -10.04 14.63
N ILE A 26 2.70 -9.80 13.95
CA ILE A 26 3.97 -9.45 14.58
C ILE A 26 4.25 -7.95 14.45
N GLU A 27 4.92 -7.42 15.47
CA GLU A 27 5.47 -6.06 15.46
C GLU A 27 6.82 -6.09 14.77
N VAL A 28 6.99 -5.19 13.79
CA VAL A 28 8.22 -5.05 13.01
C VAL A 28 8.50 -3.56 12.76
N SER A 29 9.71 -3.25 12.32
CA SER A 29 10.09 -1.88 11.97
C SER A 29 9.45 -1.41 10.65
N ALA A 30 9.45 -0.09 10.45
CA ALA A 30 9.07 0.58 9.20
C ALA A 30 9.58 -0.12 7.91
N PRO A 31 10.90 -0.21 7.71
CA PRO A 31 11.44 -0.86 6.53
C PRO A 31 11.09 -2.36 6.45
N LYS A 32 11.03 -3.07 7.59
CA LYS A 32 10.84 -4.53 7.59
C LYS A 32 9.42 -4.95 7.19
N TYR A 33 8.41 -4.18 7.58
CA TYR A 33 7.04 -4.43 7.10
C TYR A 33 6.90 -4.12 5.61
N VAL A 34 7.57 -3.07 5.09
CA VAL A 34 7.53 -2.77 3.65
C VAL A 34 8.18 -3.90 2.86
N GLU A 35 9.32 -4.43 3.33
CA GLU A 35 9.97 -5.61 2.76
C GLU A 35 9.01 -6.81 2.71
N TYR A 36 8.44 -7.22 3.85
CA TYR A 36 7.48 -8.33 3.88
C TYR A 36 6.24 -8.10 3.02
N LEU A 37 5.80 -6.85 2.91
CA LEU A 37 4.68 -6.50 2.05
C LEU A 37 5.03 -6.69 0.58
N MET A 38 6.19 -6.22 0.14
CA MET A 38 6.62 -6.36 -1.26
C MET A 38 6.83 -7.82 -1.61
N ASP A 39 7.52 -8.59 -0.76
CA ASP A 39 7.71 -10.04 -0.94
C ASP A 39 6.36 -10.78 -1.03
N TRP A 40 5.39 -10.40 -0.18
CA TRP A 40 4.06 -11.00 -0.22
C TRP A 40 3.32 -10.63 -1.51
N ILE A 41 3.38 -9.36 -1.96
CA ILE A 41 2.73 -8.96 -3.22
C ILE A 41 3.35 -9.72 -4.39
N GLU A 42 4.67 -9.83 -4.46
CA GLU A 42 5.38 -10.59 -5.49
C GLU A 42 4.90 -12.05 -5.53
N ALA A 43 4.84 -12.72 -4.37
CA ALA A 43 4.32 -14.08 -4.28
C ALA A 43 2.86 -14.22 -4.76
N GLN A 44 2.01 -13.20 -4.54
CA GLN A 44 0.65 -13.21 -5.07
C GLN A 44 0.61 -13.01 -6.59
N LEU A 45 1.51 -12.20 -7.16
CA LEU A 45 1.59 -11.93 -8.60
C LEU A 45 2.16 -13.11 -9.39
N ASP A 46 3.07 -13.86 -8.77
CA ASP A 46 3.70 -15.05 -9.35
C ASP A 46 2.81 -16.30 -9.29
N ASP A 47 1.76 -16.28 -8.45
CA ASP A 47 0.81 -17.38 -8.34
C ASP A 47 -0.12 -17.42 -9.58
N GLU A 48 0.16 -18.35 -10.50
CA GLU A 48 -0.65 -18.58 -11.71
C GLU A 48 -2.13 -18.89 -11.42
N SER A 49 -2.47 -19.37 -10.22
CA SER A 49 -3.86 -19.59 -9.82
C SER A 49 -4.61 -18.29 -9.54
N ILE A 50 -3.87 -17.21 -9.24
CA ILE A 50 -4.38 -15.86 -8.99
C ILE A 50 -4.24 -14.98 -10.24
N PHE A 51 -3.05 -15.00 -10.86
CA PHE A 51 -2.73 -14.26 -12.08
C PHE A 51 -2.34 -15.24 -13.20
N PRO A 52 -3.33 -15.75 -13.97
CA PRO A 52 -3.05 -16.68 -15.06
C PRO A 52 -2.17 -16.04 -16.12
N GLN A 53 -1.05 -16.69 -16.45
CA GLN A 53 -0.10 -16.21 -17.46
C GLN A 53 -0.49 -16.65 -18.89
N LYS A 54 -1.38 -17.65 -19.00
CA LYS A 54 -1.86 -18.18 -20.28
C LYS A 54 -2.98 -17.31 -20.84
N LEU A 55 -2.83 -16.88 -22.09
CA LEU A 55 -3.88 -16.16 -22.81
C LEU A 55 -5.17 -17.00 -22.85
N GLY A 56 -6.27 -16.41 -22.40
CA GLY A 56 -7.59 -17.04 -22.37
C GLY A 56 -7.89 -17.87 -21.11
N ALA A 57 -6.95 -18.00 -20.17
CA ALA A 57 -7.24 -18.60 -18.87
C ALA A 57 -8.09 -17.64 -18.01
N PRO A 58 -9.18 -18.13 -17.36
CA PRO A 58 -10.03 -17.30 -16.54
C PRO A 58 -9.34 -16.95 -15.20
N PHE A 59 -9.54 -15.72 -14.73
CA PHE A 59 -9.18 -15.33 -13.36
C PHE A 59 -10.04 -16.08 -12.33
N PRO A 60 -9.53 -16.32 -11.11
CA PRO A 60 -10.30 -17.01 -10.09
C PRO A 60 -11.46 -16.13 -9.58
N PRO A 61 -12.53 -16.72 -9.02
CA PRO A 61 -13.68 -15.97 -8.51
C PRO A 61 -13.34 -14.93 -7.44
N ASN A 62 -12.31 -15.19 -6.64
CA ASN A 62 -11.83 -14.30 -5.57
C ASN A 62 -10.79 -13.27 -6.05
N PHE A 63 -10.48 -13.19 -7.34
CA PHE A 63 -9.44 -12.30 -7.87
C PHE A 63 -9.61 -10.84 -7.41
N ARG A 64 -10.84 -10.32 -7.48
CA ARG A 64 -11.16 -8.96 -7.04
C ARG A 64 -10.87 -8.73 -5.56
N GLU A 65 -11.06 -9.73 -4.71
CA GLU A 65 -10.78 -9.63 -3.26
C GLU A 65 -9.27 -9.65 -2.98
N VAL A 66 -8.52 -10.47 -3.72
CA VAL A 66 -7.06 -10.50 -3.65
C VAL A 66 -6.48 -9.15 -4.07
N VAL A 67 -6.92 -8.61 -5.22
CA VAL A 67 -6.50 -7.29 -5.71
C VAL A 67 -6.86 -6.20 -4.69
N LYS A 68 -8.10 -6.17 -4.19
CA LYS A 68 -8.50 -5.24 -3.11
C LYS A 68 -7.55 -5.30 -1.91
N THR A 69 -7.12 -6.49 -1.53
CA THR A 69 -6.20 -6.70 -0.39
C THR A 69 -4.80 -6.17 -0.68
N ILE A 70 -4.25 -6.41 -1.87
CA ILE A 70 -2.97 -5.87 -2.33
C ILE A 70 -2.99 -4.35 -2.26
N PHE A 71 -3.98 -3.71 -2.89
CA PHE A 71 -4.11 -2.26 -2.92
C PHE A 71 -4.31 -1.66 -1.51
N LYS A 72 -5.13 -2.29 -0.66
CA LYS A 72 -5.29 -1.87 0.74
C LYS A 72 -3.97 -1.87 1.52
N ARG A 73 -3.10 -2.86 1.27
CA ARG A 73 -1.78 -2.92 1.93
C ARG A 73 -0.80 -1.91 1.34
N LEU A 74 -0.78 -1.71 0.01
CA LEU A 74 0.01 -0.66 -0.65
C LEU A 74 -0.37 0.75 -0.17
N PHE A 75 -1.66 1.01 0.06
CA PHE A 75 -2.11 2.28 0.62
C PHE A 75 -1.45 2.61 1.98
N ARG A 76 -1.21 1.60 2.83
CA ARG A 76 -0.52 1.81 4.12
C ARG A 76 0.91 2.32 3.94
N VAL A 77 1.58 1.89 2.86
CA VAL A 77 2.93 2.38 2.52
C VAL A 77 2.87 3.83 2.11
N TYR A 78 1.94 4.21 1.22
CA TYR A 78 1.72 5.62 0.86
C TYR A 78 1.43 6.48 2.09
N ALA A 79 0.47 6.08 2.93
CA ALA A 79 0.14 6.80 4.16
C ALA A 79 1.35 6.97 5.08
N HIS A 80 2.19 5.94 5.21
CA HIS A 80 3.42 6.03 6.00
C HIS A 80 4.43 7.02 5.41
N ILE A 81 4.61 7.01 4.08
CA ILE A 81 5.53 7.94 3.40
C ILE A 81 5.05 9.38 3.60
N TYR A 82 3.77 9.67 3.36
CA TYR A 82 3.20 11.01 3.54
C TYR A 82 3.28 11.48 5.00
N HIS A 83 2.98 10.62 5.98
CA HIS A 83 3.00 11.04 7.37
C HIS A 83 4.42 11.18 7.94
N SER A 84 5.32 10.24 7.62
CA SER A 84 6.59 10.07 8.36
C SER A 84 7.82 10.49 7.56
N HIS A 85 7.70 10.60 6.23
CA HIS A 85 8.84 10.83 5.34
C HIS A 85 8.62 11.95 4.32
N PHE A 86 7.48 12.64 4.32
CA PHE A 86 7.17 13.66 3.31
C PHE A 86 8.18 14.80 3.27
N GLN A 87 8.62 15.30 4.43
CA GLN A 87 9.68 16.32 4.51
C GLN A 87 10.98 15.88 3.82
N LYS A 88 11.32 14.59 3.91
CA LYS A 88 12.48 14.03 3.22
C LYS A 88 12.24 13.95 1.71
N ILE A 89 11.03 13.58 1.27
CA ILE A 89 10.66 13.55 -0.16
C ILE A 89 10.75 14.96 -0.78
N VAL A 90 10.26 15.99 -0.09
CA VAL A 90 10.37 17.39 -0.50
C VAL A 90 11.84 17.82 -0.58
N SER A 91 12.68 17.41 0.38
CA SER A 91 14.11 17.72 0.32
C SER A 91 14.84 17.11 -0.89
N LEU A 92 14.29 16.02 -1.45
CA LEU A 92 14.80 15.36 -2.64
C LEU A 92 14.18 15.92 -3.94
N LYS A 93 13.20 16.83 -3.85
CA LYS A 93 12.43 17.38 -4.98
C LYS A 93 11.64 16.30 -5.77
N GLU A 94 11.18 15.28 -5.05
CA GLU A 94 10.48 14.11 -5.60
C GLU A 94 8.98 14.09 -5.26
N GLU A 95 8.46 15.16 -4.65
CA GLU A 95 7.06 15.28 -4.21
C GLU A 95 6.08 15.23 -5.38
N ALA A 96 6.44 15.79 -6.54
CA ALA A 96 5.61 15.76 -7.73
C ALA A 96 5.43 14.32 -8.26
N HIS A 97 6.50 13.51 -8.24
CA HIS A 97 6.44 12.10 -8.63
C HIS A 97 5.59 11.29 -7.65
N LEU A 98 5.82 11.46 -6.34
CA LEU A 98 5.01 10.79 -5.32
C LEU A 98 3.52 11.12 -5.47
N ASN A 99 3.19 12.40 -5.63
CA ASN A 99 1.81 12.86 -5.80
C ASN A 99 1.17 12.34 -7.08
N THR A 100 1.92 12.28 -8.18
CA THR A 100 1.41 11.76 -9.47
C THR A 100 1.14 10.27 -9.38
N CYS A 101 2.09 9.49 -8.85
CA CYS A 101 1.91 8.06 -8.62
C CYS A 101 0.75 7.79 -7.66
N PHE A 102 0.61 8.56 -6.59
CA PHE A 102 -0.49 8.41 -5.65
C PHE A 102 -1.85 8.77 -6.26
N LYS A 103 -1.93 9.85 -7.06
CA LYS A 103 -3.14 10.19 -7.82
C LYS A 103 -3.54 9.04 -8.74
N HIS A 104 -2.61 8.49 -9.52
CA HIS A 104 -2.91 7.34 -10.39
C HIS A 104 -3.36 6.12 -9.58
N PHE A 105 -2.70 5.84 -8.45
CA PHE A 105 -3.06 4.76 -7.55
C PHE A 105 -4.50 4.91 -7.02
N ILE A 106 -4.86 6.10 -6.53
CA ILE A 106 -6.20 6.39 -6.01
C ILE A 106 -7.23 6.35 -7.13
N LEU A 107 -6.96 6.95 -8.29
CA LEU A 107 -7.88 6.88 -9.43
C LEU A 107 -8.12 5.43 -9.86
N PHE A 108 -7.08 4.61 -9.96
CA PHE A 108 -7.21 3.20 -10.31
C PHE A 108 -7.97 2.41 -9.24
N THR A 109 -7.67 2.65 -7.96
CA THR A 109 -8.31 1.94 -6.83
C THR A 109 -9.75 2.40 -6.60
N CYS A 110 -10.07 3.67 -6.78
CA CYS A 110 -11.41 4.23 -6.54
C CYS A 110 -12.32 4.12 -7.78
N MET A 111 -11.80 4.31 -8.99
CA MET A 111 -12.61 4.24 -10.21
C MET A 111 -12.76 2.81 -10.73
N GLY A 112 -11.80 1.91 -10.45
CA GLY A 112 -11.83 0.52 -10.93
C GLY A 112 -12.51 -0.50 -10.00
N ILE A 113 -12.72 -0.18 -8.71
CA ILE A 113 -13.03 -1.18 -7.66
C ILE A 113 -14.28 -0.84 -6.79
N ASP A 114 -15.02 0.23 -7.10
CA ASP A 114 -16.31 0.77 -6.55
C ASP A 114 -16.25 2.03 -5.65
N ILE A 115 -16.74 3.13 -6.26
CA ILE A 115 -17.56 4.29 -5.82
C ILE A 115 -17.44 4.83 -4.37
N GLY A 116 -16.99 6.09 -4.27
CA GLY A 116 -17.62 7.13 -3.44
C GLY A 116 -16.93 7.50 -2.13
N LYS A 117 -16.51 8.78 -2.02
CA LYS A 117 -16.18 9.56 -0.81
C LYS A 117 -14.72 9.80 -0.40
N VAL A 118 -13.71 9.18 -1.02
CA VAL A 118 -12.31 9.40 -0.56
C VAL A 118 -11.66 10.65 -1.18
N LEU A 119 -12.16 11.14 -2.33
CA LEU A 119 -11.50 12.24 -3.04
C LEU A 119 -11.68 13.62 -2.37
N GLU A 120 -12.77 13.83 -1.62
CA GLU A 120 -13.05 15.14 -0.99
C GLU A 120 -12.12 15.41 0.21
N SER A 121 -11.82 14.42 1.06
CA SER A 121 -11.00 14.67 2.25
C SER A 121 -9.50 14.86 1.97
N VAL A 122 -9.01 14.43 0.81
CA VAL A 122 -7.58 14.52 0.46
C VAL A 122 -7.26 15.81 -0.30
N ILE A 123 -8.25 16.41 -0.96
CA ILE A 123 -8.08 17.68 -1.67
C ILE A 123 -8.10 18.84 -0.67
N GLU A 124 -8.99 18.82 0.33
CA GLU A 124 -9.10 19.88 1.34
C GLU A 124 -7.83 20.03 2.19
N ASP A 125 -7.13 18.95 2.53
CA ASP A 125 -5.88 19.01 3.31
C ASP A 125 -4.67 19.53 2.51
N SER A 126 -4.79 19.65 1.17
CA SER A 126 -3.68 20.05 0.29
C SER A 126 -3.73 21.50 -0.18
N GLU A 127 -4.84 22.21 0.06
CA GLU A 127 -4.99 23.63 -0.28
C GLU A 127 -4.64 24.57 0.88
N GLU A 128 -4.33 24.05 2.07
CA GLU A 128 -4.02 24.84 3.27
C GLU A 128 -2.54 24.78 3.73
N SER A 129 -1.61 24.27 2.90
CA SER A 129 -0.17 24.18 3.23
C SER A 129 0.76 24.87 2.24
#